data_AF-A0A109LWV3-F1
#
_entry.id   AF-A0A109LWV3-F1
#
_cell.length_a   1.000
_cell.length_b   1.000
_cell.length_c   1.000
_cell.angle_alpha   90.00
_cell.angle_beta   90.00
_cell.angle_gamma   90.00
#
_symmetry.space_group_name_H-M   'P 1'
#
loop_
_entity.id
_entity.type
_entity.pdbx_description
1 polymer ?
#
loop_
_entity_poly.entity_id
_entity_poly.type
_entity_poly.pdbx_seq_one_letter_code
_entity_poly.pdbx_strand_id
1 'polypeptide(L)'
;MKFPPLIAALAAIFASPALAESESTEIAPVQVMVLGMYHFANPGRDVANIEVDDVLAPRRQGEIETLVDTLAQWRPTRIAVENMAEAPALEMADFDRTEELLKTKRNESIQVGYRLARKLGHEAVYGYDEQPGEGEPDYFPMGRVQAFASEHGGQDLLASLFAEVQAMAAEEQARLPDQTIAESLLTHNDPARVEAKHDRLYYSLLKIGDGDAQPGAELNAYWYMRNAKMFAKIDMIAEPGDRVLVLAGSGHATWLRHFVRRMPGYELVEALPYVERAAGL
;
A
#
# COMPACT_ATOMS: atom_id res chain seq x y z
N MET A 1 -28.48 82.96 -38.87
CA MET A 1 -28.98 81.57 -38.77
C MET A 1 -27.82 80.61 -38.60
N LYS A 2 -27.51 80.17 -37.37
CA LYS A 2 -26.70 78.98 -37.08
C LYS A 2 -27.18 78.45 -35.72
N PHE A 3 -27.82 77.28 -35.72
CA PHE A 3 -28.22 76.53 -34.53
C PHE A 3 -26.98 75.85 -33.90
N PRO A 4 -26.86 75.74 -32.57
CA PRO A 4 -25.88 74.85 -31.96
C PRO A 4 -26.41 73.41 -31.91
N PRO A 5 -25.54 72.38 -31.96
CA PRO A 5 -25.96 70.99 -32.02
C PRO A 5 -26.27 70.44 -30.62
N LEU A 6 -27.35 69.67 -30.56
CA LEU A 6 -27.80 68.87 -29.43
C LEU A 6 -26.90 67.64 -29.30
N ILE A 7 -26.12 67.53 -28.23
CA ILE A 7 -25.36 66.30 -27.90
C ILE A 7 -26.28 65.41 -27.05
N ALA A 8 -26.78 64.33 -27.65
CA ALA A 8 -27.50 63.28 -26.94
C ALA A 8 -26.47 62.35 -26.27
N ALA A 9 -26.46 62.33 -24.94
CA ALA A 9 -25.68 61.38 -24.16
C ALA A 9 -26.41 60.02 -24.14
N LEU A 10 -25.82 59.02 -24.81
CA LEU A 10 -26.29 57.64 -24.77
C LEU A 10 -25.68 56.96 -23.53
N ALA A 11 -26.48 56.76 -22.49
CA ALA A 11 -26.07 55.97 -21.32
C ALA A 11 -26.13 54.48 -21.68
N ALA A 12 -24.96 53.87 -21.91
CA ALA A 12 -24.84 52.43 -22.09
C ALA A 12 -24.92 51.75 -20.72
N ILE A 13 -26.04 51.08 -20.45
CA ILE A 13 -26.20 50.20 -19.29
C ILE A 13 -25.42 48.91 -19.59
N PHE A 14 -24.24 48.77 -18.99
CA PHE A 14 -23.51 47.50 -18.97
C PHE A 14 -24.23 46.55 -18.00
N ALA A 15 -25.04 45.64 -18.54
CA ALA A 15 -25.51 44.49 -17.78
C ALA A 15 -24.31 43.55 -17.59
N SER A 16 -23.75 43.52 -16.38
CA SER A 16 -22.77 42.50 -16.00
C SER A 16 -23.45 41.13 -16.12
N PRO A 17 -22.88 40.18 -16.88
CA PRO A 17 -23.36 38.82 -16.80
C PRO A 17 -23.03 38.34 -15.39
N ALA A 18 -24.05 38.00 -14.61
CA ALA A 18 -23.87 37.22 -13.40
C ALA A 18 -23.16 35.93 -13.83
N LEU A 19 -21.88 35.80 -13.48
CA LEU A 19 -21.19 34.53 -13.53
C LEU A 19 -21.98 33.62 -12.60
N ALA A 20 -22.75 32.70 -13.19
CA ALA A 20 -23.23 31.55 -12.46
C ALA A 20 -21.99 30.88 -11.88
N GLU A 21 -21.84 30.93 -10.55
CA GLU A 21 -20.98 29.99 -9.86
C GLU A 21 -21.49 28.61 -10.28
N SER A 22 -20.76 27.98 -11.19
CA SER A 22 -20.83 26.54 -11.37
C SER A 22 -20.62 25.97 -9.98
N GLU A 23 -21.67 25.43 -9.35
CA GLU A 23 -21.51 24.53 -8.22
C GLU A 23 -20.48 23.50 -8.67
N SER A 24 -19.24 23.65 -8.22
CA SER A 24 -18.25 22.62 -8.40
C SER A 24 -18.76 21.46 -7.55
N THR A 25 -19.35 20.46 -8.19
CA THR A 25 -19.55 19.16 -7.57
C THR A 25 -18.16 18.73 -7.12
N GLU A 26 -17.87 18.89 -5.83
CA GLU A 26 -16.62 18.41 -5.25
C GLU A 26 -16.60 16.91 -5.49
N ILE A 27 -15.74 16.48 -6.42
CA ILE A 27 -15.56 15.07 -6.75
C ILE A 27 -14.97 14.44 -5.48
N ALA A 28 -15.75 13.57 -4.83
CA ALA A 28 -15.31 12.92 -3.60
C ALA A 28 -13.99 12.16 -3.86
N PRO A 29 -12.98 12.29 -3.00
CA PRO A 29 -11.70 11.63 -3.22
C PRO A 29 -11.84 10.11 -3.11
N VAL A 30 -10.92 9.39 -3.74
CA VAL A 30 -10.69 7.96 -3.47
C VAL A 30 -10.04 7.85 -2.10
N GLN A 31 -10.67 7.17 -1.17
CA GLN A 31 -10.08 6.89 0.13
C GLN A 31 -9.35 5.56 0.07
N VAL A 32 -8.07 5.53 0.46
CA VAL A 32 -7.26 4.30 0.43
C VAL A 32 -6.75 3.98 1.83
N MET A 33 -7.03 2.77 2.28
CA MET A 33 -6.47 2.19 3.49
C MET A 33 -5.39 1.18 3.13
N VAL A 34 -4.14 1.44 3.49
CA VAL A 34 -3.04 0.50 3.31
C VAL A 34 -2.87 -0.29 4.61
N LEU A 35 -3.22 -1.58 4.56
CA LEU A 35 -3.03 -2.53 5.66
C LEU A 35 -1.72 -3.29 5.45
N GLY A 36 -0.71 -2.96 6.26
CA GLY A 36 0.59 -3.62 6.27
C GLY A 36 0.50 -5.02 6.88
N MET A 37 1.05 -6.02 6.19
CA MET A 37 1.05 -7.44 6.55
C MET A 37 2.48 -7.98 6.69
N TYR A 38 2.67 -9.01 7.52
CA TYR A 38 3.94 -9.74 7.67
C TYR A 38 4.02 -11.02 6.82
N HIS A 39 3.12 -11.16 5.83
CA HIS A 39 2.92 -12.36 4.99
C HIS A 39 2.62 -13.64 5.78
N PHE A 40 1.35 -14.00 5.93
CA PHE A 40 0.90 -15.16 6.71
C PHE A 40 1.44 -16.50 6.19
N ALA A 41 1.75 -16.57 4.89
CA ALA A 41 2.31 -17.76 4.28
C ALA A 41 3.84 -17.78 4.30
N ASN A 42 4.49 -16.69 4.77
CA ASN A 42 5.93 -16.45 4.77
C ASN A 42 6.66 -17.13 3.60
N PRO A 43 6.65 -16.51 2.40
CA PRO A 43 7.15 -17.16 1.19
C PRO A 43 8.68 -17.34 1.17
N GLY A 44 9.41 -16.95 2.21
CA GLY A 44 10.86 -17.13 2.29
C GLY A 44 11.67 -16.11 1.48
N ARG A 45 11.06 -14.99 1.07
CA ARG A 45 11.65 -14.02 0.15
C ARG A 45 12.28 -12.80 0.85
N ASP A 46 12.02 -12.65 2.14
CA ASP A 46 12.56 -11.54 2.93
C ASP A 46 13.95 -11.87 3.47
N VAL A 47 14.72 -10.83 3.82
CA VAL A 47 16.07 -10.96 4.40
C VAL A 47 16.04 -11.74 5.72
N ALA A 48 14.95 -11.63 6.48
CA ALA A 48 14.66 -12.43 7.65
C ALA A 48 13.22 -12.96 7.54
N ASN A 49 13.02 -14.24 7.84
CA ASN A 49 11.76 -14.96 7.67
C ASN A 49 11.29 -15.51 9.03
N ILE A 50 9.98 -15.48 9.29
CA ILE A 50 9.36 -15.87 10.58
C ILE A 50 8.58 -17.18 10.42
N GLU A 51 8.84 -18.20 11.24
CA GLU A 51 7.96 -19.36 11.40
C GLU A 51 6.60 -18.93 11.95
N VAL A 52 5.59 -19.00 11.10
CA VAL A 52 4.21 -18.63 11.39
C VAL A 52 3.43 -19.80 11.93
N ASP A 53 2.68 -19.58 13.01
CA ASP A 53 1.66 -20.53 13.49
C ASP A 53 0.70 -20.91 12.36
N ASP A 54 0.13 -22.13 12.40
CA ASP A 54 -0.85 -22.53 11.39
C ASP A 54 -2.06 -21.60 11.45
N VAL A 55 -2.14 -20.67 10.51
CA VAL A 55 -3.21 -19.67 10.46
C VAL A 55 -4.59 -20.29 10.28
N LEU A 56 -4.66 -21.56 9.86
CA LEU A 56 -5.91 -22.33 9.77
C LEU A 56 -6.36 -22.91 11.12
N ALA A 57 -5.53 -22.83 12.17
CA ALA A 57 -5.91 -23.29 13.50
C ALA A 57 -7.11 -22.50 14.04
N PRO A 58 -8.05 -23.12 14.79
CA PRO A 58 -9.27 -22.46 15.25
C PRO A 58 -9.07 -21.13 15.97
N ARG A 59 -8.03 -21.03 16.82
CA ARG A 59 -7.64 -19.78 17.49
C ARG A 59 -7.36 -18.67 16.47
N ARG A 60 -6.46 -18.94 15.51
CA ARG A 60 -6.04 -17.97 14.48
C ARG A 60 -7.20 -17.59 13.56
N GLN A 61 -8.08 -18.53 13.25
CA GLN A 61 -9.30 -18.25 12.47
C GLN A 61 -10.21 -17.25 13.18
N GLY A 62 -10.42 -17.38 14.51
CA GLY A 62 -11.19 -16.41 15.29
C GLY A 62 -10.53 -15.03 15.38
N GLU A 63 -9.20 -14.97 15.48
CA GLU A 63 -8.44 -13.72 15.43
C GLU A 63 -8.59 -13.02 14.06
N ILE A 64 -8.52 -13.78 12.95
CA ILE A 64 -8.73 -13.27 11.58
C ILE A 64 -10.16 -12.77 11.40
N GLU A 65 -11.16 -13.51 11.89
CA GLU A 65 -12.56 -13.06 11.86
C GLU A 65 -12.74 -11.75 12.60
N THR A 66 -12.14 -11.61 13.78
CA THR A 66 -12.17 -10.35 14.55
C THR A 66 -11.55 -9.19 13.75
N LEU A 67 -10.38 -9.40 13.14
CA LEU A 67 -9.76 -8.41 12.26
C LEU A 67 -10.67 -8.03 11.10
N VAL A 68 -11.20 -9.01 10.37
CA VAL A 68 -12.11 -8.80 9.24
C VAL A 68 -13.36 -8.03 9.66
N ASP A 69 -13.92 -8.32 10.83
CA ASP A 69 -15.09 -7.63 11.36
C ASP A 69 -14.81 -6.16 11.67
N THR A 70 -13.62 -5.83 12.18
CA THR A 70 -13.24 -4.43 12.37
C THR A 70 -13.06 -3.70 11.05
N LEU A 71 -12.38 -4.31 10.06
CA LEU A 71 -12.19 -3.72 8.73
C LEU A 71 -13.52 -3.51 7.99
N ALA A 72 -14.47 -4.43 8.15
CA ALA A 72 -15.81 -4.33 7.58
C ALA A 72 -16.58 -3.07 8.05
N GLN A 73 -16.27 -2.53 9.23
CA GLN A 73 -16.90 -1.29 9.72
C GLN A 73 -16.56 -0.07 8.86
N TRP A 74 -15.40 -0.06 8.20
CA TRP A 74 -15.05 0.98 7.22
C TRP A 74 -15.81 0.83 5.90
N ARG A 75 -16.38 -0.37 5.65
CA ARG A 75 -17.14 -0.72 4.45
C ARG A 75 -16.32 -0.45 3.18
N PRO A 76 -15.11 -1.01 2.99
CA PRO A 76 -14.39 -0.84 1.73
C PRO A 76 -15.29 -1.21 0.53
N THR A 77 -15.24 -0.45 -0.56
CA THR A 77 -15.97 -0.74 -1.81
C THR A 77 -15.12 -1.56 -2.77
N ARG A 78 -13.79 -1.48 -2.63
CA ARG A 78 -12.81 -2.25 -3.41
C ARG A 78 -11.81 -2.87 -2.44
N ILE A 79 -11.36 -4.09 -2.74
CA ILE A 79 -10.31 -4.78 -1.96
C ILE A 79 -9.23 -5.22 -2.93
N ALA A 80 -8.01 -4.73 -2.72
CA ALA A 80 -6.83 -5.03 -3.51
C ALA A 80 -5.84 -5.88 -2.68
N VAL A 81 -5.33 -6.94 -3.28
CA VAL A 81 -4.39 -7.88 -2.65
C VAL A 81 -3.08 -7.95 -3.44
N GLU A 82 -1.96 -8.17 -2.74
CA GLU A 82 -0.63 -8.28 -3.34
C GLU A 82 -0.44 -9.62 -4.07
N ASN A 83 -1.23 -9.81 -5.13
CA ASN A 83 -1.10 -10.88 -6.10
C ASN A 83 -1.12 -10.28 -7.51
N MET A 84 -0.47 -10.94 -8.46
CA MET A 84 -0.59 -10.56 -9.87
C MET A 84 -1.97 -10.99 -10.38
N ALA A 85 -2.63 -10.10 -11.11
CA ALA A 85 -3.85 -10.37 -11.85
C ALA A 85 -3.73 -9.85 -13.28
N GLU A 86 -4.52 -10.43 -14.18
CA GLU A 86 -4.47 -10.12 -15.62
C GLU A 86 -5.19 -8.81 -15.93
N ALA A 87 -4.56 -7.98 -16.75
CA ALA A 87 -5.18 -6.78 -17.30
C ALA A 87 -6.23 -7.13 -18.38
N PRO A 88 -7.26 -6.30 -18.59
CA PRO A 88 -7.49 -5.00 -17.95
C PRO A 88 -8.27 -5.06 -16.64
N ALA A 89 -8.93 -6.17 -16.32
CA ALA A 89 -9.84 -6.25 -15.18
C ALA A 89 -9.12 -6.26 -13.84
N LEU A 90 -7.91 -6.85 -13.79
CA LEU A 90 -7.14 -7.05 -12.56
C LEU A 90 -7.89 -7.85 -11.48
N GLU A 91 -8.95 -8.57 -11.86
CA GLU A 91 -9.74 -9.40 -10.95
C GLU A 91 -9.04 -10.73 -10.68
N MET A 92 -9.13 -11.19 -9.44
CA MET A 92 -8.60 -12.47 -9.02
C MET A 92 -9.49 -13.62 -9.50
N ALA A 93 -8.97 -14.40 -10.46
CA ALA A 93 -9.71 -15.47 -11.14
C ALA A 93 -10.22 -16.60 -10.22
N ASP A 94 -9.67 -16.75 -9.02
CA ASP A 94 -10.06 -17.77 -8.07
C ASP A 94 -10.97 -17.26 -6.93
N PHE A 95 -11.42 -16.00 -7.00
CA PHE A 95 -12.31 -15.41 -5.99
C PHE A 95 -13.62 -16.21 -5.83
N ASP A 96 -14.18 -16.77 -6.90
CA ASP A 96 -15.36 -17.66 -6.88
C ASP A 96 -15.20 -18.93 -6.04
N ARG A 97 -13.96 -19.30 -5.73
CA ARG A 97 -13.63 -20.47 -4.90
C ARG A 97 -13.32 -20.11 -3.46
N THR A 98 -13.67 -18.90 -3.00
CA THR A 98 -13.31 -18.40 -1.64
C THR A 98 -13.63 -19.43 -0.55
N GLU A 99 -14.81 -20.04 -0.52
CA GLU A 99 -15.20 -21.01 0.51
C GLU A 99 -14.32 -22.28 0.56
N GLU A 100 -13.79 -22.70 -0.59
CA GLU A 100 -12.83 -23.80 -0.68
C GLU A 100 -11.43 -23.35 -0.25
N LEU A 101 -11.02 -22.16 -0.73
CA LEU A 101 -9.70 -21.61 -0.50
C LEU A 101 -9.47 -21.23 0.97
N LEU A 102 -10.50 -20.73 1.67
CA LEU A 102 -10.43 -20.41 3.10
C LEU A 102 -10.05 -21.63 3.97
N LYS A 103 -10.33 -22.85 3.51
CA LYS A 103 -10.03 -24.09 4.22
C LYS A 103 -8.60 -24.59 4.00
N THR A 104 -7.91 -24.10 2.97
CA THR A 104 -6.66 -24.72 2.50
C THR A 104 -5.50 -23.75 2.34
N LYS A 105 -5.79 -22.46 2.08
CA LYS A 105 -4.78 -21.45 1.78
C LYS A 105 -4.45 -20.63 3.02
N ARG A 106 -3.17 -20.41 3.26
CA ARG A 106 -2.64 -19.73 4.45
C ARG A 106 -2.33 -18.25 4.23
N ASN A 107 -2.36 -17.76 3.00
CA ASN A 107 -2.00 -16.36 2.72
C ASN A 107 -3.10 -15.39 3.15
N GLU A 108 -2.66 -14.17 3.45
CA GLU A 108 -3.47 -13.02 3.85
C GLU A 108 -4.45 -12.56 2.76
N SER A 109 -4.09 -12.67 1.48
CA SER A 109 -4.98 -12.31 0.36
C SER A 109 -6.30 -13.06 0.46
N ILE A 110 -6.24 -14.35 0.82
CA ILE A 110 -7.42 -15.20 0.95
C ILE A 110 -8.01 -15.10 2.35
N GLN A 111 -7.19 -15.27 3.39
CA GLN A 111 -7.66 -15.34 4.77
C GLN A 111 -8.27 -14.02 5.26
N VAL A 112 -7.77 -12.87 4.78
CA VAL A 112 -8.28 -11.53 5.10
C VAL A 112 -9.02 -10.93 3.89
N GLY A 113 -8.35 -10.80 2.75
CA GLY A 113 -8.89 -10.08 1.58
C GLY A 113 -10.18 -10.71 1.02
N TYR A 114 -10.12 -11.99 0.63
CA TYR A 114 -11.28 -12.68 0.04
C TYR A 114 -12.38 -12.87 1.07
N ARG A 115 -12.02 -13.21 2.31
CA ARG A 115 -12.97 -13.32 3.42
C ARG A 115 -13.77 -12.04 3.61
N LEU A 116 -13.10 -10.90 3.67
CA LEU A 116 -13.75 -9.60 3.83
C LEU A 116 -14.64 -9.27 2.62
N ALA A 117 -14.14 -9.48 1.42
CA ALA A 117 -14.89 -9.26 0.19
C ALA A 117 -16.19 -10.08 0.15
N ARG A 118 -16.13 -11.37 0.52
CA ARG A 118 -17.32 -12.23 0.65
C ARG A 118 -18.27 -11.73 1.73
N LYS A 119 -17.76 -11.33 2.90
CA LYS A 119 -18.57 -10.78 3.99
C LYS A 119 -19.35 -9.53 3.56
N LEU A 120 -18.75 -8.69 2.72
CA LEU A 120 -19.35 -7.45 2.22
C LEU A 120 -20.16 -7.63 0.93
N GLY A 121 -20.21 -8.84 0.36
CA GLY A 121 -20.96 -9.12 -0.86
C GLY A 121 -20.32 -8.57 -2.14
N HIS A 122 -18.99 -8.41 -2.17
CA HIS A 122 -18.28 -7.96 -3.37
C HIS A 122 -18.32 -9.05 -4.45
N GLU A 123 -18.32 -8.62 -5.71
CA GLU A 123 -18.26 -9.50 -6.88
C GLU A 123 -16.81 -9.87 -7.24
N ALA A 124 -15.83 -9.04 -6.84
CA ALA A 124 -14.43 -9.25 -7.17
C ALA A 124 -13.47 -8.82 -6.05
N VAL A 125 -12.26 -9.37 -6.12
CA VAL A 125 -11.05 -8.90 -5.42
C VAL A 125 -10.00 -8.61 -6.49
N TYR A 126 -9.20 -7.57 -6.31
CA TYR A 126 -8.28 -7.09 -7.33
C TYR A 126 -6.82 -7.41 -6.98
N GLY A 127 -6.04 -7.92 -7.94
CA GLY A 127 -4.61 -8.15 -7.79
C GLY A 127 -3.80 -6.97 -8.31
N TYR A 128 -2.90 -6.43 -7.47
CA TYR A 128 -2.10 -5.26 -7.83
C TYR A 128 -0.57 -5.48 -7.79
N ASP A 129 -0.11 -6.69 -7.47
CA ASP A 129 1.34 -6.97 -7.39
C ASP A 129 2.01 -6.80 -8.76
N GLU A 130 3.31 -6.55 -8.75
CA GLU A 130 4.13 -6.31 -9.91
C GLU A 130 5.46 -7.08 -9.81
N GLN A 131 5.82 -7.75 -10.91
CA GLN A 131 7.09 -8.44 -11.10
C GLN A 131 7.77 -7.92 -12.36
N PRO A 132 9.11 -7.95 -12.45
CA PRO A 132 9.83 -7.46 -13.63
C PRO A 132 9.37 -8.19 -14.90
N GLY A 133 9.01 -7.41 -15.92
CA GLY A 133 8.75 -7.91 -17.26
C GLY A 133 10.00 -8.06 -18.11
N GLU A 134 9.81 -8.46 -19.38
CA GLU A 134 10.90 -8.48 -20.36
C GLU A 134 11.50 -7.07 -20.53
N GLY A 135 12.83 -6.98 -20.36
CA GLY A 135 13.58 -5.72 -20.50
C GLY A 135 13.54 -4.82 -19.26
N GLU A 136 12.87 -5.20 -18.18
CA GLU A 136 12.86 -4.45 -16.94
C GLU A 136 13.96 -4.90 -15.97
N PRO A 137 14.45 -4.00 -15.10
CA PRO A 137 15.42 -4.38 -14.08
C PRO A 137 14.76 -5.27 -13.02
N ASP A 138 15.59 -6.07 -12.34
CA ASP A 138 15.20 -6.60 -11.02
C ASP A 138 14.81 -5.42 -10.12
N TYR A 139 13.59 -5.46 -9.59
CA TYR A 139 13.05 -4.42 -8.74
C TYR A 139 13.71 -4.33 -7.37
N PHE A 140 14.49 -5.35 -6.99
CA PHE A 140 15.20 -5.36 -5.72
C PHE A 140 16.60 -5.98 -5.83
N PRO A 141 17.55 -5.32 -6.53
CA PRO A 141 18.85 -5.90 -6.87
C PRO A 141 19.85 -5.85 -5.69
N MET A 142 19.48 -6.37 -4.52
CA MET A 142 20.30 -6.36 -3.30
C MET A 142 21.67 -7.03 -3.51
N GLY A 143 21.74 -8.04 -4.39
CA GLY A 143 23.00 -8.70 -4.74
C GLY A 143 24.05 -7.74 -5.33
N ARG A 144 23.63 -6.72 -6.10
CA ARG A 144 24.55 -5.70 -6.64
C ARG A 144 25.08 -4.78 -5.54
N VAL A 145 24.23 -4.44 -4.58
CA VAL A 145 24.63 -3.64 -3.40
C VAL A 145 25.63 -4.41 -2.55
N GLN A 146 25.38 -5.70 -2.29
CA GLN A 146 26.28 -6.57 -1.53
C GLN A 146 27.63 -6.76 -2.22
N ALA A 147 27.63 -7.01 -3.53
CA ALA A 147 28.85 -7.17 -4.32
C ALA A 147 29.72 -5.91 -4.26
N PHE A 148 29.11 -4.73 -4.51
CA PHE A 148 29.83 -3.46 -4.46
C PHE A 148 30.41 -3.20 -3.06
N ALA A 149 29.61 -3.38 -2.01
CA ALA A 149 30.07 -3.18 -0.63
C ALA A 149 31.23 -4.12 -0.26
N SER A 150 31.23 -5.34 -0.81
CA SER A 150 32.32 -6.31 -0.58
C SER A 150 33.63 -5.91 -1.24
N GLU A 151 33.58 -5.24 -2.38
CA GLU A 151 34.77 -4.84 -3.16
C GLU A 151 35.30 -3.46 -2.76
N HIS A 152 34.40 -2.53 -2.41
CA HIS A 152 34.70 -1.10 -2.23
C HIS A 152 34.54 -0.62 -0.78
N GLY A 153 34.18 -1.52 0.15
CA GLY A 153 33.86 -1.19 1.53
C GLY A 153 32.38 -0.87 1.73
N GLY A 154 31.89 -1.01 2.98
CA GLY A 154 30.47 -0.86 3.33
C GLY A 154 29.82 -2.14 3.87
N GLN A 155 30.58 -3.24 3.96
CA GLN A 155 30.12 -4.50 4.57
C GLN A 155 29.62 -4.32 6.00
N ASP A 156 30.29 -3.50 6.82
CA ASP A 156 29.88 -3.24 8.21
C ASP A 156 28.53 -2.53 8.28
N LEU A 157 28.25 -1.61 7.35
CA LEU A 157 26.96 -0.94 7.25
C LEU A 157 25.87 -1.97 6.89
N LEU A 158 26.10 -2.79 5.87
CA LEU A 158 25.14 -3.83 5.47
C LEU A 158 24.91 -4.84 6.59
N ALA A 159 25.97 -5.29 7.25
CA ALA A 159 25.89 -6.21 8.38
C ALA A 159 25.08 -5.61 9.53
N SER A 160 25.28 -4.32 9.86
CA SER A 160 24.48 -3.63 10.87
C SER A 160 23.01 -3.53 10.49
N LEU A 161 22.70 -3.21 9.23
CA LEU A 161 21.31 -3.11 8.76
C LEU A 161 20.62 -4.48 8.77
N PHE A 162 21.30 -5.53 8.30
CA PHE A 162 20.75 -6.89 8.32
C PHE A 162 20.60 -7.44 9.74
N ALA A 163 21.54 -7.14 10.65
CA ALA A 163 21.41 -7.51 12.06
C ALA A 163 20.19 -6.83 12.71
N GLU A 164 19.90 -5.57 12.37
CA GLU A 164 18.71 -4.86 12.84
C GLU A 164 17.42 -5.53 12.33
N VAL A 165 17.37 -5.87 11.03
CA VAL A 165 16.23 -6.60 10.43
C VAL A 165 16.05 -7.98 11.08
N GLN A 166 17.14 -8.72 11.30
CA GLN A 166 17.11 -10.03 11.95
C GLN A 166 16.65 -9.94 13.42
N ALA A 167 17.10 -8.93 14.16
CA ALA A 167 16.68 -8.71 15.54
C ALA A 167 15.17 -8.43 15.61
N MET A 168 14.65 -7.56 14.73
CA MET A 168 13.22 -7.29 14.65
C MET A 168 12.40 -8.55 14.33
N ALA A 169 12.83 -9.34 13.34
CA ALA A 169 12.15 -10.58 12.99
C ALA A 169 12.20 -11.61 14.13
N ALA A 170 13.30 -11.68 14.87
CA ALA A 170 13.44 -12.55 16.04
C ALA A 170 12.54 -12.11 17.21
N GLU A 171 12.42 -10.80 17.45
CA GLU A 171 11.49 -10.27 18.45
C GLU A 171 10.03 -10.56 18.09
N GLU A 172 9.67 -10.40 16.81
CA GLU A 172 8.33 -10.72 16.31
C GLU A 172 8.04 -12.22 16.43
N GLN A 173 8.98 -13.07 16.00
CA GLN A 173 8.91 -14.52 16.14
C GLN A 173 8.68 -14.95 17.60
N ALA A 174 9.42 -14.37 18.53
CA ALA A 174 9.35 -14.73 19.94
C ALA A 174 8.00 -14.36 20.58
N ARG A 175 7.32 -13.34 20.05
CA ARG A 175 6.03 -12.88 20.56
C ARG A 175 4.84 -13.52 19.85
N LEU A 176 5.03 -14.03 18.63
CA LEU A 176 3.96 -14.55 17.79
C LEU A 176 3.04 -15.57 18.50
N PRO A 177 3.54 -16.56 19.28
CA PRO A 177 2.66 -17.53 19.95
C PRO A 177 1.72 -16.90 20.99
N ASP A 178 2.18 -15.84 21.64
CA ASP A 178 1.49 -15.18 22.75
C ASP A 178 0.65 -13.98 22.31
N GLN A 179 0.78 -13.55 21.05
CA GLN A 179 0.02 -12.44 20.47
C GLN A 179 -1.12 -12.94 19.58
N THR A 180 -2.18 -12.16 19.51
CA THR A 180 -3.18 -12.24 18.45
C THR A 180 -2.60 -11.71 17.13
N ILE A 181 -3.19 -12.13 16.01
CA ILE A 181 -2.82 -11.59 14.68
C ILE A 181 -2.90 -10.06 14.65
N ALA A 182 -3.94 -9.45 15.25
CA ALA A 182 -4.08 -8.01 15.29
C ALA A 182 -2.94 -7.32 16.07
N GLU A 183 -2.53 -7.88 17.22
CA GLU A 183 -1.40 -7.35 17.99
C GLU A 183 -0.08 -7.39 17.21
N SER A 184 0.15 -8.45 16.43
CA SER A 184 1.32 -8.52 15.53
C SER A 184 1.27 -7.42 14.47
N LEU A 185 0.09 -7.19 13.87
CA LEU A 185 -0.11 -6.18 12.82
C LEU A 185 0.07 -4.73 13.31
N LEU A 186 0.00 -4.44 14.61
CA LEU A 186 0.22 -3.09 15.15
C LEU A 186 1.56 -2.51 14.67
N THR A 187 2.62 -3.31 14.68
CA THR A 187 3.96 -2.82 14.31
C THR A 187 4.15 -2.60 12.80
N HIS A 188 3.29 -3.20 11.98
CA HIS A 188 3.26 -3.04 10.52
C HIS A 188 2.30 -1.94 10.06
N ASN A 189 1.52 -1.37 10.98
CA ASN A 189 0.51 -0.36 10.67
C ASN A 189 0.70 0.94 11.48
N ASP A 190 1.60 0.98 12.46
CA ASP A 190 2.06 2.20 13.11
C ASP A 190 2.84 3.09 12.11
N PRO A 191 2.29 4.24 11.68
CA PRO A 191 2.90 5.09 10.67
C PRO A 191 4.33 5.50 11.00
N ALA A 192 4.59 5.88 12.26
CA ALA A 192 5.90 6.37 12.67
C ALA A 192 6.94 5.25 12.62
N ARG A 193 6.56 4.03 13.01
CA ARG A 193 7.46 2.88 12.94
C ARG A 193 7.73 2.44 11.51
N VAL A 194 6.70 2.34 10.68
CA VAL A 194 6.83 1.90 9.29
C VAL A 194 7.70 2.87 8.49
N GLU A 195 7.47 4.18 8.65
CA GLU A 195 8.28 5.21 8.00
C GLU A 195 9.73 5.18 8.50
N ALA A 196 9.96 5.12 9.82
CA ALA A 196 11.31 5.07 10.39
C ALA A 196 12.09 3.82 9.92
N LYS A 197 11.44 2.64 9.86
CA LYS A 197 12.07 1.40 9.37
C LYS A 197 12.45 1.52 7.89
N HIS A 198 11.56 2.06 7.07
CA HIS A 198 11.81 2.27 5.65
C HIS A 198 13.01 3.19 5.43
N ASP A 199 13.00 4.37 6.06
CA ASP A 199 14.07 5.35 5.96
C ASP A 199 15.40 4.77 6.43
N ARG A 200 15.36 4.07 7.58
CA ARG A 200 16.55 3.46 8.17
C ARG A 200 17.18 2.44 7.23
N LEU A 201 16.39 1.56 6.62
CA LEU A 201 16.90 0.53 5.73
C LEU A 201 17.28 1.12 4.37
N TYR A 202 16.29 1.59 3.59
CA TYR A 202 16.48 1.90 2.18
C TYR A 202 17.33 3.14 1.95
N TYR A 203 17.19 4.20 2.74
CA TYR A 203 18.03 5.39 2.57
C TYR A 203 19.45 5.21 3.11
N SER A 204 19.67 4.29 4.06
CA SER A 204 21.05 3.93 4.42
C SER A 204 21.79 3.25 3.27
N LEU A 205 21.09 2.50 2.41
CA LEU A 205 21.71 1.87 1.24
C LEU A 205 22.22 2.88 0.21
N LEU A 206 21.72 4.12 0.19
CA LEU A 206 22.24 5.19 -0.67
C LEU A 206 23.72 5.51 -0.41
N LYS A 207 24.26 5.10 0.75
CA LYS A 207 25.68 5.23 1.09
C LYS A 207 26.57 4.19 0.40
N ILE A 208 25.98 3.19 -0.27
CA ILE A 208 26.69 2.15 -1.00
C ILE A 208 26.78 2.55 -2.48
N GLY A 209 27.89 3.20 -2.83
CA GLY A 209 28.23 3.68 -4.17
C GLY A 209 29.42 4.63 -4.15
N ASP A 210 29.90 5.01 -5.33
CA ASP A 210 30.98 5.97 -5.56
C ASP A 210 30.69 6.87 -6.78
N GLY A 211 31.68 7.62 -7.26
CA GLY A 211 31.49 8.53 -8.40
C GLY A 211 31.08 7.85 -9.71
N ASP A 212 31.39 6.56 -9.87
CA ASP A 212 31.23 5.81 -11.12
C ASP A 212 30.09 4.79 -11.07
N ALA A 213 29.79 4.22 -9.89
CA ALA A 213 28.73 3.23 -9.68
C ALA A 213 27.89 3.52 -8.44
N GLN A 214 26.56 3.45 -8.57
CA GLN A 214 25.61 3.85 -7.52
C GLN A 214 24.55 2.75 -7.24
N PRO A 215 24.96 1.51 -6.89
CA PRO A 215 24.03 0.40 -6.75
C PRO A 215 22.98 0.60 -5.64
N GLY A 216 23.32 1.33 -4.58
CA GLY A 216 22.37 1.69 -3.52
C GLY A 216 21.26 2.62 -4.01
N ALA A 217 21.60 3.59 -4.87
CA ALA A 217 20.63 4.49 -5.49
C ALA A 217 19.79 3.77 -6.54
N GLU A 218 20.40 2.90 -7.35
CA GLU A 218 19.70 2.07 -8.33
C GLU A 218 18.67 1.15 -7.66
N LEU A 219 19.03 0.50 -6.55
CA LEU A 219 18.08 -0.32 -5.77
C LEU A 219 16.88 0.51 -5.30
N ASN A 220 17.12 1.71 -4.77
CA ASN A 220 16.02 2.61 -4.36
C ASN A 220 15.14 3.00 -5.54
N ALA A 221 15.73 3.33 -6.69
CA ALA A 221 15.00 3.71 -7.90
C ALA A 221 14.11 2.56 -8.41
N TYR A 222 14.62 1.33 -8.46
CA TYR A 222 13.83 0.18 -8.93
C TYR A 222 12.78 -0.27 -7.91
N TRP A 223 13.07 -0.13 -6.61
CA TRP A 223 12.07 -0.36 -5.56
C TRP A 223 10.92 0.64 -5.64
N TYR A 224 11.23 1.92 -5.88
CA TYR A 224 10.23 2.94 -6.16
C TYR A 224 9.43 2.59 -7.42
N MET A 225 10.10 2.17 -8.50
CA MET A 225 9.44 1.79 -9.77
C MET A 225 8.41 0.68 -9.55
N ARG A 226 8.73 -0.39 -8.82
CA ARG A 226 7.77 -1.46 -8.50
C ARG A 226 6.56 -0.91 -7.75
N ASN A 227 6.78 -0.13 -6.69
CA ASN A 227 5.69 0.42 -5.89
C ASN A 227 4.82 1.44 -6.66
N ALA A 228 5.41 2.20 -7.57
CA ALA A 228 4.69 3.12 -8.44
C ALA A 228 3.79 2.35 -9.44
N LYS A 229 4.30 1.26 -10.03
CA LYS A 229 3.50 0.38 -10.91
C LYS A 229 2.38 -0.33 -10.15
N MET A 230 2.66 -0.80 -8.93
CA MET A 230 1.65 -1.34 -8.00
C MET A 230 0.54 -0.31 -7.71
N PHE A 231 0.91 0.93 -7.39
CA PHE A 231 -0.06 1.99 -7.15
C PHE A 231 -0.85 2.35 -8.43
N ALA A 232 -0.22 2.37 -9.60
CA ALA A 232 -0.92 2.61 -10.87
C ALA A 232 -2.01 1.56 -11.14
N LYS A 233 -1.81 0.29 -10.74
CA LYS A 233 -2.86 -0.74 -10.81
C LYS A 233 -3.99 -0.51 -9.81
N ILE A 234 -3.69 0.00 -8.62
CA ILE A 234 -4.70 0.42 -7.64
C ILE A 234 -5.54 1.58 -8.20
N ASP A 235 -4.91 2.51 -8.91
CA ASP A 235 -5.61 3.62 -9.58
C ASP A 235 -6.53 3.13 -10.71
N MET A 236 -6.10 2.13 -11.49
CA MET A 236 -6.93 1.55 -12.57
C MET A 236 -8.24 0.93 -12.08
N ILE A 237 -8.33 0.51 -10.81
CA ILE A 237 -9.52 -0.14 -10.25
C ILE A 237 -10.35 0.81 -9.37
N ALA A 238 -9.92 2.05 -9.17
CA ALA A 238 -10.58 2.99 -8.26
C ALA A 238 -11.37 4.06 -9.02
N GLU A 239 -12.51 4.45 -8.46
CA GLU A 239 -13.33 5.56 -8.93
C GLU A 239 -13.54 6.59 -7.82
N PRO A 240 -13.72 7.89 -8.13
CA PRO A 240 -14.05 8.89 -7.12
C PRO A 240 -15.16 8.46 -6.16
N GLY A 241 -14.91 8.57 -4.86
CA GLY A 241 -15.80 8.12 -3.79
C GLY A 241 -15.60 6.65 -3.35
N ASP A 242 -14.74 5.88 -4.03
CA ASP A 242 -14.37 4.54 -3.57
C ASP A 242 -13.61 4.56 -2.25
N ARG A 243 -13.80 3.49 -1.47
CA ARG A 243 -13.00 3.13 -0.29
C ARG A 243 -12.21 1.88 -0.62
N VAL A 244 -10.94 2.04 -0.98
CA VAL A 244 -10.07 0.94 -1.40
C VAL A 244 -9.26 0.44 -0.20
N LEU A 245 -9.46 -0.82 0.19
CA LEU A 245 -8.57 -1.49 1.12
C LEU A 245 -7.45 -2.18 0.34
N VAL A 246 -6.20 -1.89 0.69
CA VAL A 246 -5.00 -2.46 0.05
C VAL A 246 -4.26 -3.32 1.07
N LEU A 247 -4.21 -4.64 0.86
CA LEU A 247 -3.42 -5.57 1.65
C LEU A 247 -2.01 -5.62 1.06
N ALA A 248 -1.03 -5.09 1.79
CA ALA A 248 0.35 -4.97 1.33
C ALA A 248 1.31 -5.60 2.33
N GLY A 249 2.32 -6.32 1.85
CA GLY A 249 3.52 -6.61 2.63
C GLY A 249 4.10 -5.31 3.20
N SER A 250 4.47 -5.32 4.48
CA SER A 250 4.82 -4.08 5.18
C SER A 250 6.01 -3.31 4.57
N GLY A 251 6.87 -3.98 3.79
CA GLY A 251 7.93 -3.34 3.01
C GLY A 251 7.44 -2.38 1.92
N HIS A 252 6.20 -2.56 1.44
CA HIS A 252 5.54 -1.72 0.44
C HIS A 252 4.76 -0.55 1.04
N ALA A 253 4.41 -0.65 2.33
CA ALA A 253 3.46 0.26 2.97
C ALA A 253 3.91 1.72 2.88
N THR A 254 5.17 2.05 3.15
CA THR A 254 5.67 3.44 3.08
C THR A 254 5.46 4.07 1.71
N TRP A 255 5.81 3.37 0.63
CA TRP A 255 5.65 3.90 -0.73
C TRP A 255 4.18 4.00 -1.13
N LEU A 256 3.36 2.98 -0.86
CA LEU A 256 1.94 3.03 -1.17
C LEU A 256 1.24 4.19 -0.42
N ARG A 257 1.53 4.36 0.87
CA ARG A 257 1.04 5.50 1.68
C ARG A 257 1.54 6.84 1.13
N HIS A 258 2.80 6.88 0.70
CA HIS A 258 3.36 8.06 0.03
C HIS A 258 2.55 8.42 -1.21
N PHE A 259 2.28 7.46 -2.10
CA PHE A 259 1.51 7.73 -3.32
C PHE A 259 0.09 8.19 -3.01
N VAL A 260 -0.62 7.51 -2.10
CA VAL A 260 -1.97 7.94 -1.68
C VAL A 260 -1.98 9.39 -1.18
N ARG A 261 -1.01 9.80 -0.37
CA ARG A 261 -0.93 11.18 0.16
C ARG A 261 -0.57 12.23 -0.89
N ARG A 262 0.06 11.83 -2.00
CA ARG A 262 0.63 12.74 -3.01
C ARG A 262 -0.17 12.78 -4.30
N MET A 263 -0.99 11.77 -4.57
CA MET A 263 -1.76 11.67 -5.79
C MET A 263 -3.02 12.55 -5.71
N PRO A 264 -3.27 13.44 -6.68
CA PRO A 264 -4.47 14.28 -6.69
C PRO A 264 -5.76 13.47 -6.67
N GLY A 265 -6.69 13.81 -5.77
CA GLY A 265 -7.97 13.10 -5.66
C GLY A 265 -7.94 11.85 -4.78
N TYR A 266 -6.84 11.60 -4.07
CA TYR A 266 -6.71 10.50 -3.11
C TYR A 266 -6.58 11.00 -1.67
N GLU A 267 -7.11 10.23 -0.73
CA GLU A 267 -7.02 10.47 0.70
C GLU A 267 -6.57 9.19 1.42
N LEU A 268 -5.56 9.32 2.29
CA LEU A 268 -5.09 8.19 3.09
C LEU A 268 -5.97 8.00 4.32
N VAL A 269 -6.46 6.77 4.51
CA VAL A 269 -7.09 6.32 5.75
C VAL A 269 -6.13 5.39 6.48
N GLU A 270 -5.84 5.72 7.75
CA GLU A 270 -4.95 4.92 8.57
C GLU A 270 -5.60 3.59 8.97
N ALA A 271 -4.88 2.48 8.78
CA ALA A 271 -5.34 1.14 9.18
C ALA A 271 -5.22 0.91 10.70
N LEU A 272 -4.27 1.59 11.37
CA LEU A 272 -3.95 1.38 12.78
C LEU A 272 -5.18 1.40 13.71
N PRO A 273 -6.12 2.37 13.62
CA PRO A 273 -7.29 2.38 14.51
C PRO A 273 -8.19 1.15 14.38
N TYR A 274 -8.22 0.51 13.20
CA TYR A 274 -8.98 -0.73 12.97
C TYR A 274 -8.25 -1.93 13.56
N VAL A 275 -6.92 -1.96 13.40
CA VAL A 275 -6.05 -2.99 13.98
C VAL A 275 -6.06 -2.93 15.52
N GLU A 276 -6.03 -1.74 16.11
CA GLU A 276 -6.14 -1.54 17.57
C GLU A 276 -7.46 -2.10 18.11
N ARG A 277 -8.58 -1.79 17.47
CA ARG A 277 -9.88 -2.36 17.86
C ARG A 277 -9.89 -3.89 17.76
N ALA A 278 -9.27 -4.47 16.75
CA ALA A 278 -9.17 -5.92 16.60
C ALA A 278 -8.27 -6.56 17.67
N ALA A 279 -7.27 -5.81 18.17
CA ALA A 279 -6.42 -6.20 19.29
C ALA A 279 -7.07 -5.95 20.67
N GLY A 280 -8.27 -5.35 20.71
CA GLY A 280 -8.97 -5.01 21.95
C GLY A 280 -8.41 -3.78 22.67
N LEU A 281 -7.77 -2.86 21.93
CA LEU A 281 -7.20 -1.61 22.41
C LEU A 281 -8.12 -0.40 22.14
#